data_AF-A0A5B8UK56-F1
#
_entry.id   AF-A0A5B8UK56-F1
#
_cell.length_a   1.000
_cell.length_b   1.000
_cell.length_c   1.000
_cell.angle_alpha   90.00
_cell.angle_beta   90.00
_cell.angle_gamma   90.00
#
_symmetry.space_group_name_H-M   'P 1'
#
loop_
_entity.id
_entity.type
_entity.pdbx_description
1 polymer ?
#
loop_
_entity_poly.entity_id
_entity_poly.type
_entity_poly.pdbx_seq_one_letter_code
_entity_poly.pdbx_strand_id
1 'polypeptide(L)'
;MSTQFLTVRGCITQEKYIKGRTLSELESILGFHTGHLAQGATITALLQVPTKSQFNLLGYTQVAEHKISKEAFNGLDTDKLKDLLLRETFTTVGINRLVKVIAKIAHSKDTTDEQYPPGWGVPQWKLTAEMPAQVIAELNSGERYI
;
A
#
# COMPACT_ATOMS: atom_id res chain seq x y z
N MET A 1 -0.63 6.73 24.00
CA MET A 1 -1.54 6.77 22.84
C MET A 1 -2.51 5.62 22.98
N SER A 2 -3.81 5.87 22.86
CA SER A 2 -4.81 4.80 22.84
C SER A 2 -4.66 3.99 21.56
N THR A 3 -4.65 2.66 21.65
CA THR A 3 -4.60 1.81 20.46
C THR A 3 -5.90 1.95 19.67
N GLN A 4 -5.81 2.48 18.45
CA GLN A 4 -6.94 2.63 17.55
C GLN A 4 -6.95 1.51 16.50
N PHE A 5 -8.13 0.94 16.27
CA PHE A 5 -8.38 -0.09 15.27
C PHE A 5 -9.39 0.40 14.24
N LEU A 6 -9.19 0.01 12.97
CA LEU A 6 -10.07 0.36 11.85
C LEU A 6 -10.00 -0.73 10.78
N THR A 7 -10.88 -0.66 9.78
CA THR A 7 -10.78 -1.49 8.57
C THR A 7 -10.16 -0.70 7.41
N VAL A 8 -9.32 -1.36 6.62
CA VAL A 8 -8.66 -0.78 5.43
C VAL A 8 -8.95 -1.57 4.17
N ARG A 9 -8.98 -0.85 3.04
CA ARG A 9 -9.03 -1.38 1.67
C ARG A 9 -7.98 -0.67 0.80
N GLY A 10 -7.71 -1.17 -0.40
CA GLY A 10 -6.88 -0.50 -1.41
C GLY A 10 -5.41 -0.92 -1.30
N CYS A 11 -4.51 -0.07 -1.77
CA CYS A 11 -3.09 -0.41 -1.86
C CYS A 11 -2.45 -0.56 -0.47
N ILE A 12 -1.69 -1.64 -0.32
CA ILE A 12 -0.80 -1.94 0.82
C ILE A 12 0.61 -2.22 0.34
N THR A 13 1.59 -2.03 1.21
CA THR A 13 3.01 -2.36 0.97
C THR A 13 3.64 -2.95 2.25
N GLN A 14 4.96 -3.16 2.27
CA GLN A 14 5.69 -3.54 3.48
C GLN A 14 6.35 -2.32 4.14
N GLU A 15 6.36 -2.31 5.48
CA GLU A 15 6.86 -1.18 6.26
C GLU A 15 8.30 -0.77 5.94
N LYS A 16 9.19 -1.71 5.63
CA LYS A 16 10.60 -1.46 5.24
C LYS A 16 10.77 -0.45 4.11
N TYR A 17 9.77 -0.30 3.25
CA TYR A 17 9.82 0.60 2.12
C TYR A 17 9.50 2.05 2.50
N ILE A 18 8.72 2.24 3.58
CA ILE A 18 8.22 3.55 4.01
C ILE A 18 8.89 4.06 5.29
N LYS A 19 9.50 3.16 6.07
CA LYS A 19 10.21 3.54 7.30
C LYS A 19 11.39 4.46 6.98
N GLY A 20 11.53 5.50 7.80
CA GLY A 20 12.54 6.53 7.64
C GLY A 20 12.26 7.49 6.49
N ARG A 21 11.04 7.54 5.93
CA ARG A 21 10.67 8.45 4.82
C ARG A 21 9.78 9.61 5.30
N THR A 22 9.97 10.78 4.71
CA THR A 22 9.08 11.94 4.83
C THR A 22 7.81 11.75 4.02
N LEU A 23 6.77 12.53 4.30
CA LEU A 23 5.51 12.49 3.55
C LEU A 23 5.69 12.70 2.04
N SER A 24 6.55 13.63 1.61
CA SER A 24 6.83 13.85 0.17
C SER A 24 7.58 12.67 -0.47
N GLU A 25 8.49 12.03 0.27
CA GLU A 25 9.13 10.79 -0.20
C GLU A 25 8.10 9.66 -0.29
N LEU A 26 7.15 9.56 0.65
CA LEU A 26 6.08 8.56 0.60
C LEU A 26 5.17 8.75 -0.61
N GLU A 27 4.84 9.99 -0.96
CA GLU A 27 4.10 10.27 -2.20
C GLU A 27 4.82 9.68 -3.40
N SER A 28 6.10 10.00 -3.53
CA SER A 28 6.95 9.51 -4.63
C SER A 28 7.08 7.98 -4.64
N ILE A 29 7.19 7.34 -3.48
CA ILE A 29 7.38 5.89 -3.36
C ILE A 29 6.10 5.13 -3.69
N LEU A 30 4.97 5.60 -3.18
CA LEU A 30 3.68 4.91 -3.27
C LEU A 30 2.87 5.33 -4.51
N GLY A 31 3.29 6.40 -5.18
CA GLY A 31 2.67 6.93 -6.39
C GLY A 31 1.63 8.02 -6.12
N PHE A 32 1.46 8.53 -4.89
CA PHE A 32 0.52 9.64 -4.68
C PHE A 32 0.92 10.88 -5.51
N HIS A 33 -0.07 11.68 -5.89
CA HIS A 33 0.18 13.02 -6.44
C HIS A 33 1.00 13.85 -5.44
N THR A 34 1.94 14.64 -5.97
CA THR A 34 2.73 15.58 -5.16
C THR A 34 1.82 16.49 -4.33
N GLY A 35 2.06 16.55 -3.03
CA GLY A 35 1.30 17.35 -2.07
C GLY A 35 0.03 16.68 -1.50
N HIS A 36 -0.33 15.47 -1.95
CA HIS A 36 -1.51 14.77 -1.46
C HIS A 36 -1.40 14.31 0.01
N LEU A 37 -0.18 14.10 0.50
CA LEU A 37 0.15 13.82 1.90
C LEU A 37 0.57 15.08 2.65
N ALA A 38 0.52 16.28 2.05
CA ALA A 38 1.02 17.52 2.68
C ALA A 38 0.31 17.88 3.99
N GLN A 39 -0.96 17.48 4.20
CA GLN A 39 -1.68 17.71 5.45
C GLN A 39 -1.44 16.62 6.50
N GLY A 40 -0.63 15.61 6.18
CA GLY A 40 -0.35 14.47 7.05
C GLY A 40 -0.96 13.17 6.55
N ALA A 41 -0.63 12.09 7.26
CA ALA A 41 -1.05 10.74 6.93
C ALA A 41 -1.25 9.89 8.18
N THR A 42 -2.05 8.84 8.06
CA THR A 42 -2.17 7.77 9.05
C THR A 42 -1.52 6.52 8.48
N ILE A 43 -0.62 5.91 9.25
CA ILE A 43 0.00 4.64 8.92
C ILE A 43 -0.68 3.55 9.74
N THR A 44 -1.14 2.52 9.05
CA THR A 44 -1.82 1.38 9.68
C THR A 44 -1.10 0.09 9.36
N ALA A 45 -1.03 -0.85 10.31
CA ALA A 45 -0.56 -2.21 10.09
C ALA A 45 -1.73 -3.17 10.06
N LEU A 46 -1.74 -4.10 9.10
CA LEU A 46 -2.73 -5.16 9.05
C LEU A 46 -2.55 -6.09 10.26
N LEU A 47 -3.69 -6.50 10.85
CA LEU A 47 -3.70 -7.45 11.96
C LEU A 47 -3.66 -8.91 11.51
N GLN A 48 -3.98 -9.17 10.25
CA GLN A 48 -3.97 -10.51 9.66
C GLN A 48 -3.45 -10.47 8.22
N VAL A 49 -2.83 -11.55 7.78
CA VAL A 49 -2.44 -11.75 6.38
C VAL A 49 -3.71 -11.94 5.54
N PRO A 50 -3.89 -11.23 4.40
CA PRO A 50 -5.04 -11.45 3.53
C PRO A 50 -5.00 -12.85 2.91
N THR A 51 -6.16 -13.45 2.66
CA THR A 51 -6.25 -14.67 1.87
C THR A 51 -6.04 -14.39 0.39
N LYS A 52 -5.81 -15.43 -0.42
CA LYS A 52 -5.59 -15.35 -1.87
C LYS A 52 -6.67 -14.56 -2.63
N SER A 53 -7.92 -14.61 -2.17
CA SER A 53 -9.06 -13.90 -2.76
C SER A 53 -9.21 -12.45 -2.28
N GLN A 54 -8.53 -12.08 -1.18
CA GLN A 54 -8.63 -10.77 -0.54
C GLN A 54 -7.62 -9.74 -1.07
N PHE A 55 -6.78 -10.11 -2.04
CA PHE A 55 -5.89 -9.15 -2.70
C PHE A 55 -5.66 -9.47 -4.18
N ASN A 56 -5.33 -8.43 -4.93
CA ASN A 56 -4.85 -8.52 -6.30
C ASN A 56 -3.37 -8.12 -6.38
N LEU A 57 -2.65 -8.77 -7.28
CA LEU A 57 -1.31 -8.37 -7.66
C LEU A 57 -1.42 -7.03 -8.39
N LEU A 58 -0.76 -6.00 -7.89
CA LEU A 58 -0.45 -4.84 -8.71
C LEU A 58 0.92 -5.10 -9.33
N GLY A 59 1.09 -4.79 -10.61
CA GLY A 59 2.42 -4.79 -11.22
C GLY A 59 3.36 -3.89 -10.42
N TYR A 60 4.66 -4.18 -10.44
CA TYR A 60 5.67 -3.25 -9.93
C TYR A 60 5.39 -1.85 -10.49
N THR A 61 5.42 -0.82 -9.64
CA THR A 61 4.98 0.57 -9.89
C THR A 61 5.75 1.31 -11.00
N GLN A 62 6.47 0.63 -11.88
CA GLN A 62 7.21 1.21 -13.00
C GLN A 62 6.38 1.38 -14.29
N VAL A 63 5.12 0.97 -14.29
CA VAL A 63 4.22 1.19 -15.42
C VAL A 63 2.88 1.70 -14.90
N ALA A 64 2.46 2.87 -15.40
CA ALA A 64 1.08 3.34 -15.29
C ALA A 64 0.15 2.18 -15.67
N GLU A 65 -1.01 2.09 -15.01
CA GLU A 65 -2.01 1.01 -15.05
C GLU A 65 -2.51 0.55 -16.44
N HIS A 66 -1.93 1.01 -17.55
CA HIS A 66 -2.31 0.66 -18.92
C HIS A 66 -1.28 -0.11 -19.75
N LYS A 67 -0.17 -0.62 -19.18
CA LYS A 67 0.78 -1.45 -19.95
C LYS A 67 1.37 -2.67 -19.23
N ILE A 68 0.70 -3.21 -18.22
CA ILE A 68 0.78 -4.67 -18.05
C ILE A 68 -0.43 -5.23 -18.76
N SER A 69 -0.27 -5.36 -20.06
CA SER A 69 -1.23 -6.09 -20.86
C SER A 69 -1.33 -7.51 -20.31
N LYS A 70 -2.50 -8.14 -20.49
CA LYS A 70 -2.68 -9.57 -20.20
C LYS A 70 -1.55 -10.43 -20.80
N GLU A 71 -0.83 -9.91 -21.80
CA GLU A 71 0.38 -10.51 -22.38
C GLU A 71 1.56 -10.67 -21.39
N ALA A 72 1.82 -9.79 -20.43
CA ALA A 72 2.95 -9.98 -19.50
C ALA A 72 2.68 -11.04 -18.42
N PHE A 73 1.41 -11.33 -18.15
CA PHE A 73 0.97 -12.44 -17.32
C PHE A 73 0.66 -13.70 -18.15
N ASN A 74 0.86 -13.65 -19.48
CA ASN A 74 0.54 -14.77 -20.35
C ASN A 74 1.59 -15.87 -20.12
N GLY A 75 1.16 -16.94 -19.44
CA GLY A 75 2.03 -18.02 -18.95
C GLY A 75 2.47 -17.90 -17.49
N LEU A 76 2.13 -16.79 -16.80
CA LEU A 76 2.42 -16.60 -15.39
C LEU A 76 1.24 -17.14 -14.55
N ASP A 77 1.50 -18.19 -13.78
CA ASP A 77 0.51 -18.74 -12.85
C ASP A 77 0.32 -17.77 -11.67
N THR A 78 -0.63 -16.84 -11.84
CA THR A 78 -0.96 -15.83 -10.82
C THR A 78 -1.35 -16.46 -9.49
N ASP A 79 -1.87 -17.68 -9.52
CA ASP A 79 -2.26 -18.41 -8.34
C ASP A 79 -1.02 -18.88 -7.59
N LYS A 80 -0.04 -19.49 -8.27
CA LYS A 80 1.26 -19.83 -7.66
C LYS A 80 2.01 -18.61 -7.15
N LEU A 81 1.94 -17.47 -7.84
CA LEU A 81 2.56 -16.24 -7.37
C LEU A 81 1.94 -15.74 -6.07
N LYS A 82 0.61 -15.75 -5.98
CA LYS A 82 -0.07 -15.41 -4.74
C LYS A 82 0.30 -16.38 -3.62
N ASP A 83 0.40 -17.68 -3.90
CA ASP A 83 0.85 -18.66 -2.89
C ASP A 83 2.28 -18.38 -2.42
N LEU A 84 3.18 -18.02 -3.32
CA LEU A 84 4.56 -17.64 -2.99
C LEU A 84 4.59 -16.37 -2.11
N LEU A 85 3.81 -15.34 -2.44
CA LEU A 85 3.72 -14.12 -1.65
C LEU A 85 3.17 -14.39 -0.25
N LEU A 86 2.13 -15.20 -0.14
CA LEU A 86 1.53 -15.59 1.14
C LEU A 86 2.51 -16.36 2.03
N ARG A 87 3.39 -17.18 1.42
CA ARG A 87 4.37 -17.99 2.15
C ARG A 87 5.64 -17.23 2.53
N GLU A 88 6.16 -16.42 1.62
CA GLU A 88 7.53 -15.86 1.73
C GLU A 88 7.56 -14.35 2.01
N THR A 89 6.48 -13.62 1.74
CA THR A 89 6.48 -12.15 1.76
C THR A 89 5.53 -11.58 2.79
N PHE A 90 4.28 -12.06 2.82
CA PHE A 90 3.24 -11.47 3.65
C PHE A 90 3.42 -11.88 5.10
N THR A 91 3.46 -10.87 5.97
CA THR A 91 3.54 -11.03 7.41
C THR A 91 2.88 -9.85 8.09
N THR A 92 2.51 -9.99 9.35
CA THR A 92 1.95 -8.93 10.20
C THR A 92 2.95 -8.44 11.26
N VAL A 93 4.17 -9.00 11.27
CA VAL A 93 5.18 -8.71 12.30
C VAL A 93 6.49 -8.17 11.71
N GLY A 94 7.20 -7.40 12.52
CA GLY A 94 8.49 -6.80 12.17
C GLY A 94 8.41 -5.82 11.00
N ILE A 95 9.57 -5.43 10.48
CA ILE A 95 9.68 -4.42 9.42
C ILE A 95 9.14 -4.90 8.05
N ASN A 96 8.86 -6.18 7.91
CA ASN A 96 8.23 -6.76 6.73
C ASN A 96 6.70 -6.77 6.80
N ARG A 97 6.11 -6.28 7.91
CA ARG A 97 4.66 -6.28 8.08
C ARG A 97 3.95 -5.47 7.01
N LEU A 98 2.75 -5.92 6.66
CA LEU A 98 1.88 -5.23 5.71
C LEU A 98 1.29 -3.96 6.32
N VAL A 99 1.40 -2.85 5.59
CA VAL A 99 0.96 -1.53 6.01
C VAL A 99 0.19 -0.80 4.92
N LYS A 100 -0.68 0.13 5.35
CA LYS A 100 -1.35 1.10 4.48
C LYS A 100 -1.06 2.52 4.94
N VAL A 101 -0.78 3.39 3.98
CA VAL A 101 -0.73 4.85 4.17
C VAL A 101 -2.08 5.45 3.75
N ILE A 102 -2.69 6.22 4.65
CA ILE A 102 -3.98 6.89 4.44
C ILE A 102 -3.73 8.39 4.56
N ALA A 103 -3.98 9.15 3.49
CA ALA A 103 -3.87 10.60 3.54
C ALA A 103 -4.90 11.20 4.52
N LYS A 104 -4.56 12.27 5.25
CA LYS A 104 -5.54 13.01 6.06
C LYS A 104 -6.52 13.81 5.21
N ILE A 105 -6.13 14.18 3.98
CA ILE A 105 -7.04 14.79 3.01
C ILE A 105 -8.02 13.71 2.55
N ALA A 106 -9.32 13.90 2.84
CA ALA A 106 -10.36 13.02 2.34
C ALA A 106 -10.35 13.06 0.80
N HIS A 107 -10.25 11.88 0.17
CA HIS A 107 -10.51 11.75 -1.26
C HIS A 107 -11.90 12.33 -1.56
N SER A 108 -11.99 13.25 -2.53
CA SER A 108 -13.27 13.50 -3.18
C SER A 108 -13.70 12.19 -3.87
N LYS A 109 -15.00 11.90 -3.92
CA LYS A 109 -15.55 10.67 -4.51
C LYS A 109 -15.15 10.40 -5.98
N ASP A 110 -14.46 11.36 -6.62
CA ASP A 110 -14.14 11.36 -8.04
C ASP A 110 -12.70 10.95 -8.37
N THR A 111 -11.82 10.78 -7.38
CA THR A 111 -10.47 10.23 -7.61
C THR A 111 -10.50 8.73 -7.38
N THR A 112 -10.68 7.97 -8.46
CA THR A 112 -10.37 6.54 -8.47
C THR A 112 -8.91 6.34 -8.07
N ASP A 113 -8.58 5.21 -7.44
CA ASP A 113 -7.20 4.76 -7.17
C ASP A 113 -6.31 4.67 -8.45
N GLU A 114 -6.84 5.05 -9.62
CA GLU A 114 -6.38 4.71 -10.97
C GLU A 114 -5.45 5.74 -11.62
N GLN A 115 -5.13 6.84 -10.93
CA GLN A 115 -4.37 7.92 -11.56
C GLN A 115 -3.20 8.36 -10.70
N TYR A 116 -2.22 7.49 -10.60
CA TYR A 116 -1.00 7.74 -9.84
C TYR A 116 0.21 7.53 -10.75
N PRO A 117 1.14 8.52 -10.87
CA PRO A 117 2.34 8.36 -11.67
C PRO A 117 3.15 7.15 -11.17
N PRO A 118 3.98 6.51 -12.03
CA PRO A 118 4.81 5.40 -11.62
C PRO A 118 5.70 5.85 -10.45
N GLY A 119 5.36 5.41 -9.24
CA GLY A 119 6.16 5.66 -8.05
C GLY A 119 7.51 4.96 -8.17
N TRP A 120 8.40 5.15 -7.19
CA TRP A 120 9.77 4.57 -7.19
C TRP A 120 9.82 3.02 -7.15
N GLY A 121 8.71 2.31 -7.38
CA GLY A 121 8.71 0.89 -7.76
C GLY A 121 8.69 -0.09 -6.60
N VAL A 122 8.16 0.27 -5.43
CA VAL A 122 8.03 -0.69 -4.32
C VAL A 122 6.88 -1.67 -4.57
N PRO A 123 6.98 -2.93 -4.12
CA PRO A 123 5.87 -3.87 -4.19
C PRO A 123 4.62 -3.31 -3.51
N GLN A 124 3.52 -3.31 -4.25
CA GLN A 124 2.19 -2.96 -3.74
C GLN A 124 1.19 -4.05 -4.13
N TRP A 125 0.17 -4.21 -3.28
CA TRP A 125 -0.94 -5.13 -3.53
C TRP A 125 -2.25 -4.43 -3.20
N LYS A 126 -3.29 -4.68 -3.99
CA LYS A 126 -4.60 -4.05 -3.79
C LYS A 126 -5.49 -4.99 -3.00
N LEU A 127 -5.83 -4.61 -1.77
CA LEU A 127 -6.86 -5.31 -1.00
C LEU A 127 -8.21 -5.17 -1.70
N THR A 128 -8.88 -6.30 -1.92
CA THR A 128 -10.21 -6.38 -2.56
C THR A 128 -11.34 -6.45 -1.52
N ALA A 129 -11.00 -6.76 -0.27
CA ALA A 129 -11.90 -6.78 0.87
C ALA A 129 -11.40 -5.83 1.97
N GLU A 130 -12.30 -5.44 2.87
CA GLU A 130 -11.92 -4.73 4.09
C GLU A 130 -11.14 -5.66 5.02
N MET A 131 -10.02 -5.15 5.55
CA MET A 131 -9.12 -5.89 6.43
C MET A 131 -8.92 -5.15 7.74
N PRO A 132 -8.92 -5.85 8.89
CA PRO A 132 -8.67 -5.22 10.18
C PRO A 132 -7.23 -4.73 10.27
N ALA A 133 -7.06 -3.51 10.75
CA ALA A 133 -5.77 -2.86 10.92
C ALA A 133 -5.70 -2.04 12.21
N GLN A 134 -4.49 -1.84 12.69
CA GLN A 134 -4.18 -0.98 13.82
C GLN A 134 -3.48 0.27 13.32
N VAL A 135 -3.85 1.44 13.85
CA VAL A 135 -3.09 2.68 13.67
C VAL A 135 -1.78 2.56 14.43
N ILE A 136 -0.67 2.67 13.70
CA ILE A 136 0.69 2.57 14.25
C ILE A 136 1.45 3.89 14.25
N ALA A 137 1.00 4.86 13.43
CA ALA A 137 1.49 6.23 13.48
C ALA A 137 0.46 7.21 12.88
N GLU A 138 0.42 8.41 13.44
CA GLU A 138 -0.22 9.56 12.83
C GLU A 138 0.87 10.59 12.55
N LEU A 139 0.99 10.98 11.29
CA LEU A 139 1.98 11.93 10.81
C LEU A 139 1.31 13.27 10.51
N ASN A 140 1.90 14.34 11.00
CA ASN A 140 1.58 15.72 10.64
C ASN A 140 2.44 16.19 9.47
N SER A 141 2.08 17.35 8.90
CA SER A 141 2.82 17.96 7.80
C SER A 141 4.32 18.05 8.10
N GLY A 142 5.14 17.64 7.13
CA GLY A 142 6.61 17.66 7.23
C GLY A 142 7.23 16.55 8.09
N GLU A 143 6.43 15.71 8.76
CA GLU A 143 6.97 14.64 9.60
C GLU A 143 7.56 13.47 8.79
N ARG A 144 8.42 12.70 9.46
CA ARG A 144 9.05 11.48 8.98
C ARG A 144 8.47 10.29 9.75
N TYR A 145 8.22 9.19 9.05
CA TYR A 145 7.86 7.94 9.70
C TYR A 145 9.10 7.26 10.31
N ILE A 146 9.15 7.11 11.64
CA ILE A 146 10.31 6.59 12.40
C ILE A 146 10.01 5.22 13.01
#